data_AF-W2XM88-F1
#
_entry.id   AF-W2XM88-F1
#
_cell.length_a   1.000
_cell.length_b   1.000
_cell.length_c   1.000
_cell.angle_alpha   90.00
_cell.angle_beta   90.00
_cell.angle_gamma   90.00
#
_symmetry.space_group_name_H-M   'P 1'
#
loop_
_entity.id
_entity.type
_entity.pdbx_description
1 polymer ?
#
loop_
_entity_poly.entity_id
_entity_poly.type
_entity_poly.pdbx_seq_one_letter_code
_entity_poly.pdbx_strand_id
1 'polypeptide(L)'
;MSSGGAAGGGGGAGAVAAAAQPRLARGGSKPSKVEGTFEVYRVELEVYLEEREAWGVVIGTDRRHNNDADQQAAWDSRNRLARGTILRGLRGCQHNAANKVCAMATAREMWTTLVEDNTVRDYSYMMTLRSQLYALKHVQGQLMSEYLSNIGRTRQLLNIVDPTHAISDDEMARILVVGVMQTHRDLVDQFYLLAKETL
;
A
#
# COMPACT_ATOMS: atom_id res chain seq x y z
N MET A 1 42.72 63.40 -30.76
CA MET A 1 42.95 64.38 -29.67
C MET A 1 41.58 64.70 -29.08
N SER A 2 41.04 63.84 -28.22
CA SER A 2 41.09 63.92 -26.75
C SER A 2 40.69 65.27 -26.14
N SER A 3 39.48 65.30 -25.59
CA SER A 3 39.07 65.87 -24.28
C SER A 3 37.56 65.61 -24.16
N GLY A 4 36.95 65.09 -23.10
CA GLY A 4 37.33 64.96 -21.70
C GLY A 4 36.36 65.79 -20.86
N GLY A 5 35.39 65.14 -20.19
CA GLY A 5 34.47 65.82 -19.24
C GLY A 5 33.39 64.90 -18.70
N ALA A 6 33.52 64.50 -17.43
CA ALA A 6 32.67 63.57 -16.69
C ALA A 6 31.79 64.27 -15.64
N ALA A 7 30.63 63.68 -15.33
CA ALA A 7 29.94 63.69 -14.02
C ALA A 7 28.83 62.62 -14.12
N GLY A 8 28.87 61.51 -13.37
CA GLY A 8 28.39 61.38 -11.98
C GLY A 8 26.87 61.18 -12.00
N GLY A 9 26.22 60.16 -11.46
CA GLY A 9 26.50 59.07 -10.53
C GLY A 9 25.12 58.60 -10.02
N GLY A 10 24.98 57.36 -9.55
CA GLY A 10 23.78 56.95 -8.81
C GLY A 10 23.26 55.57 -9.20
N GLY A 11 23.50 54.61 -8.32
CA GLY A 11 23.14 53.21 -8.51
C GLY A 11 21.66 52.88 -8.32
N GLY A 12 21.40 51.58 -8.40
CA GLY A 12 20.08 51.01 -8.16
C GLY A 12 20.01 49.60 -8.71
N ALA A 13 20.67 48.67 -8.02
CA ALA A 13 20.44 47.25 -8.20
C ALA A 13 18.95 46.95 -7.97
N GLY A 14 18.31 46.35 -8.97
CA GLY A 14 16.94 45.84 -8.90
C GLY A 14 16.89 44.48 -9.58
N ALA A 15 17.71 43.54 -9.10
CA ALA A 15 17.54 42.13 -9.43
C ALA A 15 16.23 41.66 -8.82
N VAL A 16 15.17 41.63 -9.63
CA VAL A 16 13.89 41.06 -9.25
C VAL A 16 14.13 39.55 -9.12
N ALA A 17 14.36 39.11 -7.89
CA ALA A 17 14.39 37.69 -7.55
C ALA A 17 12.98 37.12 -7.82
N ALA A 18 12.80 36.57 -9.02
CA ALA A 18 11.69 35.69 -9.30
C ALA A 18 11.81 34.51 -8.33
N ALA A 19 10.97 34.51 -7.30
CA ALA A 19 10.86 33.40 -6.38
C ALA A 19 10.52 32.15 -7.19
N ALA A 20 11.53 31.30 -7.40
CA ALA A 20 11.36 30.01 -8.01
C ALA A 20 10.50 29.18 -7.05
N GLN A 21 9.21 29.03 -7.38
CA GLN A 21 8.40 27.97 -6.82
C GLN A 21 9.17 26.66 -7.02
N PRO A 22 9.37 25.85 -5.97
CA PRO A 22 9.99 24.54 -6.14
C PRO A 22 9.13 23.77 -7.13
N ARG A 23 9.66 23.55 -8.33
CA ARG A 23 9.05 22.66 -9.32
C ARG A 23 9.12 21.27 -8.73
N LEU A 24 8.04 20.88 -8.05
CA LEU A 24 7.76 19.48 -7.74
C LEU A 24 7.99 18.70 -9.02
N ALA A 25 8.85 17.68 -8.94
CA ALA A 25 9.20 16.85 -10.08
C ALA A 25 7.90 16.33 -10.70
N ARG A 26 7.58 16.78 -11.91
CA ARG A 26 6.31 16.49 -12.59
C ARG A 26 6.22 14.99 -12.83
N GLY A 27 5.45 14.30 -12.00
CA GLY A 27 5.05 12.92 -12.18
C GLY A 27 4.41 12.73 -13.55
N GLY A 28 4.49 11.48 -14.04
CA GLY A 28 4.07 11.12 -15.38
C GLY A 28 2.69 11.69 -15.75
N SER A 29 2.55 12.17 -16.99
CA SER A 29 1.31 12.78 -17.48
C SER A 29 0.10 11.82 -17.42
N LYS A 30 0.36 10.51 -17.38
CA LYS A 30 -0.65 9.45 -17.41
C LYS A 30 -1.05 9.02 -15.99
N PRO A 31 -2.35 8.82 -15.71
CA PRO A 31 -2.79 8.24 -14.46
C PRO A 31 -2.20 6.85 -14.25
N SER A 32 -1.80 6.52 -13.02
CA SER A 32 -1.33 5.19 -12.67
C SER A 32 -2.39 4.13 -12.97
N LYS A 33 -1.94 3.00 -13.51
CA LYS A 33 -2.75 1.79 -13.61
C LYS A 33 -2.52 0.98 -12.34
N VAL A 34 -3.48 0.16 -11.93
CA VAL A 34 -3.22 -0.85 -10.90
C VAL A 34 -2.27 -1.89 -11.51
N GLU A 35 -0.97 -1.66 -11.37
CA GLU A 35 0.09 -2.61 -11.71
C GLU A 35 0.72 -3.10 -10.39
N GLY A 36 0.52 -4.38 -10.06
CA GLY A 36 0.98 -4.96 -8.80
C GLY A 36 -0.09 -4.96 -7.69
N THR A 37 0.33 -4.73 -6.45
CA THR A 37 -0.54 -4.77 -5.26
C THR A 37 -1.36 -3.47 -5.11
N PHE A 38 -2.45 -3.54 -4.35
CA PHE A 38 -3.28 -2.36 -4.07
C PHE A 38 -2.48 -1.25 -3.36
N GLU A 39 -1.54 -1.61 -2.49
CA GLU A 39 -0.68 -0.63 -1.79
C GLU A 39 0.24 0.15 -2.75
N VAL A 40 0.78 -0.51 -3.78
CA VAL A 40 1.56 0.20 -4.82
C VAL A 40 0.66 1.17 -5.57
N TYR A 41 -0.51 0.71 -5.98
CA TYR A 41 -1.49 1.56 -6.65
C TYR A 41 -1.90 2.77 -5.79
N ARG A 42 -2.11 2.56 -4.48
CA ARG A 42 -2.44 3.61 -3.53
C ARG A 42 -1.40 4.71 -3.51
N VAL A 43 -0.13 4.35 -3.36
CA VAL A 43 0.98 5.33 -3.30
C VAL A 43 1.11 6.08 -4.63
N GLU A 44 1.03 5.38 -5.76
CA GLU A 44 1.09 6.04 -7.07
C GLU A 44 -0.08 6.99 -7.31
N LEU A 45 -1.28 6.60 -6.86
CA LEU A 45 -2.48 7.42 -6.96
C LEU A 45 -2.38 8.68 -6.09
N GLU A 46 -1.89 8.53 -4.86
CA GLU A 46 -1.65 9.63 -3.92
C GLU A 46 -0.72 10.67 -4.55
N VAL A 47 0.48 10.27 -4.97
CA VAL A 47 1.46 11.17 -5.61
C VAL A 47 0.86 11.87 -6.83
N TYR A 48 0.15 11.13 -7.70
CA TYR A 48 -0.44 11.70 -8.91
C TYR A 48 -1.50 12.77 -8.62
N LEU A 49 -2.34 12.54 -7.60
CA LEU A 49 -3.44 13.44 -7.24
C LEU A 49 -2.99 14.59 -6.34
N GLU A 50 -1.92 14.42 -5.56
CA GLU A 50 -1.31 15.50 -4.79
C GLU A 50 -0.75 16.59 -5.70
N GLU A 51 -0.02 16.22 -6.76
CA GLU A 51 0.47 17.16 -7.78
C GLU A 51 -0.64 18.00 -8.46
N ARG A 52 -1.89 17.55 -8.37
CA ARG A 52 -3.07 18.15 -9.00
C ARG A 52 -4.06 18.71 -7.97
N GLU A 53 -3.64 18.82 -6.71
CA GLU A 53 -4.45 19.31 -5.59
C GLU A 53 -5.81 18.61 -5.46
N ALA A 54 -5.87 17.33 -5.84
CA ALA A 54 -7.11 16.54 -5.87
C ALA A 54 -7.13 15.44 -4.80
N TRP A 55 -5.97 15.12 -4.19
CA TRP A 55 -5.87 14.10 -3.14
C TRP A 55 -6.73 14.44 -1.92
N GLY A 56 -6.77 15.72 -1.51
CA GLY A 56 -7.60 16.19 -0.40
C GLY A 56 -9.09 15.88 -0.54
N VAL A 57 -9.60 15.76 -1.77
CA VAL A 57 -10.99 15.35 -2.06
C VAL A 57 -11.18 13.84 -1.86
N VAL A 58 -10.16 13.03 -2.14
CA VAL A 58 -10.18 11.57 -2.01
C VAL A 58 -10.17 11.15 -0.54
N ILE A 59 -9.25 11.69 0.25
CA ILE A 59 -9.22 11.49 1.72
C ILE A 59 -10.30 12.32 2.43
N GLY A 60 -10.86 13.30 1.71
CA GLY A 60 -11.93 14.22 2.09
C GLY A 60 -11.59 15.13 3.27
N THR A 61 -10.33 15.57 3.34
CA THR A 61 -9.93 16.79 4.05
C THR A 61 -10.56 18.02 3.38
N ASP A 62 -10.72 17.97 2.06
CA ASP A 62 -11.32 19.03 1.26
C ASP A 62 -12.82 18.75 1.07
N ARG A 63 -13.65 19.57 1.69
CA ARG A 63 -15.11 19.48 1.59
C ARG A 63 -15.65 20.52 0.63
N ARG A 64 -16.74 20.16 -0.06
CA ARG A 64 -17.48 21.07 -0.92
C ARG A 64 -18.01 22.23 -0.08
N HIS A 65 -17.76 23.46 -0.52
CA HIS A 65 -18.24 24.65 0.17
C HIS A 65 -19.77 24.75 0.13
N ASN A 66 -20.37 25.33 1.18
CA ASN A 66 -21.83 25.38 1.31
C ASN A 66 -22.48 26.44 0.42
N ASN A 67 -21.87 27.62 0.29
CA ASN A 67 -22.54 28.81 -0.27
C ASN A 67 -21.75 29.54 -1.37
N ASP A 68 -20.49 29.17 -1.62
CA ASP A 68 -19.64 29.81 -2.62
C ASP A 68 -19.61 28.97 -3.89
N ALA A 69 -20.19 29.50 -4.97
CA ALA A 69 -20.33 28.81 -6.25
C ALA A 69 -18.99 28.56 -6.95
N ASP A 70 -18.03 29.48 -6.83
CA ASP A 70 -16.72 29.35 -7.46
C ASP A 70 -15.89 28.27 -6.76
N GLN A 71 -15.95 28.24 -5.43
CA GLN A 71 -15.30 27.20 -4.64
C GLN A 71 -15.98 25.83 -4.80
N GLN A 72 -17.31 25.80 -4.98
CA GLN A 72 -18.04 24.57 -5.35
C GLN A 72 -17.59 24.05 -6.72
N ALA A 73 -17.49 24.92 -7.73
CA ALA A 73 -17.05 24.53 -9.07
C ALA A 73 -15.61 23.99 -9.09
N ALA A 74 -14.71 24.62 -8.31
CA ALA A 74 -13.34 24.14 -8.13
C ALA A 74 -13.30 22.75 -7.49
N TRP A 75 -14.06 22.54 -6.40
CA TRP A 75 -14.17 21.23 -5.75
C TRP A 75 -14.78 20.18 -6.69
N ASP A 76 -15.86 20.51 -7.40
CA ASP A 76 -16.53 19.60 -8.34
C ASP A 76 -15.57 19.18 -9.49
N SER A 77 -14.69 20.09 -9.92
CA SER A 77 -13.64 19.81 -10.91
C SER A 77 -12.61 18.80 -10.38
N ARG A 78 -12.08 19.04 -9.17
CA ARG A 78 -11.13 18.13 -8.50
C ARG A 78 -11.74 16.76 -8.22
N ASN A 79 -13.00 16.72 -7.78
CA ASN A 79 -13.76 15.49 -7.58
C ASN A 79 -13.89 14.70 -8.89
N ARG A 80 -14.26 15.34 -10.01
CA ARG A 80 -14.34 14.68 -11.32
C ARG A 80 -12.98 14.13 -11.77
N LEU A 81 -11.90 14.89 -11.58
CA LEU A 81 -10.53 14.47 -11.91
C LEU A 81 -10.12 13.22 -11.10
N ALA A 82 -10.36 13.23 -9.80
CA ALA A 82 -10.04 12.12 -8.90
C ALA A 82 -10.86 10.87 -9.26
N ARG A 83 -12.19 11.00 -9.44
CA ARG A 83 -13.05 9.88 -9.87
C ARG A 83 -12.59 9.27 -11.20
N GLY A 84 -12.28 10.11 -12.18
CA GLY A 84 -11.79 9.66 -13.49
C GLY A 84 -10.44 8.95 -13.42
N THR A 85 -9.56 9.42 -12.54
CA THR A 85 -8.25 8.83 -12.27
C THR A 85 -8.39 7.46 -11.60
N ILE A 86 -9.21 7.36 -10.55
CA ILE A 86 -9.51 6.09 -9.87
C ILE A 86 -10.08 5.08 -10.86
N LEU A 87 -11.11 5.45 -11.63
CA LEU A 87 -11.71 4.55 -12.61
C LEU A 87 -10.71 4.09 -13.67
N ARG A 88 -9.79 4.95 -14.11
CA ARG A 88 -8.77 4.58 -15.09
C ARG A 88 -7.75 3.61 -14.51
N GLY A 89 -7.37 3.79 -13.25
CA GLY A 89 -6.49 2.87 -12.53
C GLY A 89 -7.09 1.47 -12.43
N LEU A 90 -8.40 1.40 -12.20
CA LEU A 90 -9.15 0.14 -12.07
C LEU A 90 -9.46 -0.57 -13.40
N ARG A 91 -9.16 0.05 -14.56
CA ARG A 91 -9.42 -0.57 -15.87
C ARG A 91 -8.49 -1.78 -16.06
N GLY A 92 -9.08 -2.96 -16.19
CA GLY A 92 -8.34 -4.22 -16.34
C GLY A 92 -8.07 -4.96 -15.03
N CYS A 93 -8.50 -4.42 -13.88
CA CYS A 93 -8.50 -5.18 -12.63
C CYS A 93 -9.45 -6.37 -12.73
N GLN A 94 -8.97 -7.56 -12.35
CA GLN A 94 -9.74 -8.81 -12.46
C GLN A 94 -11.00 -8.86 -11.59
N HIS A 95 -11.11 -7.99 -10.57
CA HIS A 95 -12.15 -8.06 -9.55
C HIS A 95 -13.41 -7.23 -9.83
N ASN A 96 -13.60 -6.72 -11.05
CA ASN A 96 -14.75 -5.87 -11.42
C ASN A 96 -14.96 -4.64 -10.52
N ALA A 97 -13.94 -4.21 -9.77
CA ALA A 97 -14.02 -3.12 -8.80
C ALA A 97 -14.52 -1.81 -9.44
N ALA A 98 -14.14 -1.56 -10.69
CA ALA A 98 -14.61 -0.41 -11.46
C ALA A 98 -16.15 -0.35 -11.59
N ASN A 99 -16.83 -1.49 -11.73
CA ASN A 99 -18.29 -1.54 -11.85
C ASN A 99 -18.99 -1.21 -10.52
N LYS A 100 -18.38 -1.54 -9.39
CA LYS A 100 -18.92 -1.25 -8.06
C LYS A 100 -18.87 0.26 -7.76
N VAL A 101 -17.76 0.90 -8.12
CA VAL A 101 -17.50 2.29 -7.73
C VAL A 101 -17.90 3.32 -8.80
N CYS A 102 -18.22 2.90 -10.03
CA CYS A 102 -18.54 3.86 -11.11
C CYS A 102 -19.84 4.65 -10.88
N ALA A 103 -20.80 4.10 -10.13
CA ALA A 103 -22.06 4.77 -9.79
C ALA A 103 -21.92 5.78 -8.64
N MET A 104 -20.82 5.78 -7.90
CA MET A 104 -20.63 6.63 -6.72
C MET A 104 -20.40 8.08 -7.11
N ALA A 105 -20.94 9.01 -6.31
CA ALA A 105 -20.98 10.44 -6.63
C ALA A 105 -19.66 11.14 -6.32
N THR A 106 -18.94 10.67 -5.30
CA THR A 106 -17.71 11.29 -4.81
C THR A 106 -16.50 10.37 -4.93
N ALA A 107 -15.32 10.95 -5.19
CA ALA A 107 -14.07 10.21 -5.20
C ALA A 107 -13.77 9.60 -3.83
N ARG A 108 -14.21 10.26 -2.74
CA ARG A 108 -14.12 9.75 -1.37
C ARG A 108 -14.88 8.44 -1.19
N GLU A 109 -16.14 8.37 -1.62
CA GLU A 109 -16.94 7.14 -1.56
C GLU A 109 -16.27 6.01 -2.36
N MET A 110 -15.80 6.31 -3.57
CA MET A 110 -15.09 5.34 -4.40
C MET A 110 -13.86 4.80 -3.69
N TRP A 111 -13.03 5.69 -3.13
CA TRP A 111 -11.78 5.34 -2.48
C TRP A 111 -11.99 4.54 -1.19
N THR A 112 -12.89 5.01 -0.32
CA THR A 112 -13.23 4.33 0.94
C THR A 112 -13.72 2.91 0.69
N THR A 113 -14.62 2.71 -0.28
CA THR A 113 -15.09 1.38 -0.67
C THR A 113 -13.95 0.47 -1.14
N LEU A 114 -13.01 1.00 -1.92
CA LEU A 114 -11.87 0.20 -2.41
C LEU A 114 -10.93 -0.21 -1.28
N VAL A 115 -10.64 0.71 -0.36
CA VAL A 115 -9.79 0.44 0.80
C VAL A 115 -10.45 -0.60 1.70
N GLU A 116 -11.75 -0.48 1.96
CA GLU A 116 -12.52 -1.44 2.76
C GLU A 116 -12.50 -2.83 2.12
N ASP A 117 -12.83 -2.94 0.83
CA ASP A 117 -12.83 -4.21 0.11
C ASP A 117 -11.45 -4.86 0.10
N ASN A 118 -10.38 -4.07 -0.10
CA ASN A 118 -9.02 -4.60 -0.07
C ASN A 118 -8.62 -5.04 1.34
N THR A 119 -8.93 -4.25 2.37
CA THR A 119 -8.64 -4.60 3.77
C THR A 119 -9.33 -5.90 4.17
N VAL A 120 -10.60 -6.08 3.80
CA VAL A 120 -11.35 -7.32 4.05
C VAL A 120 -10.70 -8.49 3.32
N ARG A 121 -10.30 -8.30 2.05
CA ARG A 121 -9.63 -9.34 1.27
C ARG A 121 -8.30 -9.74 1.93
N ASP A 122 -7.48 -8.77 2.34
CA ASP A 122 -6.17 -9.03 2.92
C ASP A 122 -6.29 -9.71 4.28
N TYR A 123 -7.26 -9.30 5.10
CA TYR A 123 -7.58 -9.99 6.35
C TYR A 123 -8.04 -11.43 6.11
N SER A 124 -8.93 -11.66 5.13
CA SER A 124 -9.41 -13.01 4.79
C SER A 124 -8.28 -13.90 4.28
N TYR A 125 -7.35 -13.33 3.49
CA TYR A 125 -6.19 -14.04 2.97
C TYR A 125 -5.22 -14.41 4.09
N MET A 126 -4.93 -13.46 4.99
CA MET A 126 -4.14 -13.72 6.20
C MET A 126 -4.75 -14.85 7.03
N MET A 127 -6.05 -14.80 7.34
CA MET A 127 -6.72 -15.85 8.12
C MET A 127 -6.63 -17.22 7.45
N THR A 128 -6.78 -17.25 6.13
CA THR A 128 -6.63 -18.48 5.33
C THR A 128 -5.20 -19.03 5.41
N LEU A 129 -4.18 -18.18 5.26
CA LEU A 129 -2.78 -18.56 5.39
C LEU A 129 -2.46 -19.08 6.80
N ARG A 130 -2.99 -18.44 7.86
CA ARG A 130 -2.84 -18.95 9.24
C ARG A 130 -3.46 -20.33 9.36
N SER A 131 -4.70 -20.51 8.89
CA SER A 131 -5.37 -21.81 8.94
C SER A 131 -4.57 -22.88 8.18
N GLN A 132 -4.01 -22.55 7.03
CA GLN A 132 -3.15 -23.46 6.27
C GLN A 132 -1.89 -23.81 7.06
N LEU A 133 -1.23 -22.82 7.68
CA LEU A 133 -0.03 -23.03 8.47
C LEU A 133 -0.27 -24.04 9.62
N TYR A 134 -1.35 -23.90 10.37
CA TYR A 134 -1.68 -24.84 11.46
C TYR A 134 -2.19 -26.21 10.96
N ALA A 135 -2.73 -26.27 9.73
CA ALA A 135 -3.22 -27.51 9.13
C ALA A 135 -2.11 -28.32 8.44
N LEU A 136 -0.97 -27.70 8.11
CA LEU A 136 0.17 -28.38 7.50
C LEU A 136 0.73 -29.44 8.45
N LYS A 137 0.65 -30.70 8.01
CA LYS A 137 1.19 -31.86 8.72
C LYS A 137 2.12 -32.62 7.79
N HIS A 138 3.14 -33.23 8.37
CA HIS A 138 4.01 -34.13 7.65
C HIS A 138 3.26 -35.42 7.31
N VAL A 139 3.30 -35.84 6.05
CA VAL A 139 2.66 -37.08 5.57
C VAL A 139 3.70 -38.18 5.41
N GLN A 140 3.34 -39.43 5.73
CA GLN A 140 4.24 -40.56 5.59
C GLN A 140 4.65 -40.76 4.12
N GLY A 141 5.96 -40.82 3.85
CA GLY A 141 6.51 -40.89 2.50
C GLY A 141 6.85 -39.53 1.87
N GLN A 142 6.47 -38.42 2.48
CA GLN A 142 6.94 -37.08 2.10
C GLN A 142 8.38 -36.86 2.60
N LEU A 143 9.18 -36.11 1.83
CA LEU A 143 10.48 -35.67 2.30
C LEU A 143 10.33 -34.58 3.36
N MET A 144 11.04 -34.70 4.48
CA MET A 144 11.03 -33.70 5.54
C MET A 144 11.43 -32.30 5.04
N SER A 145 12.39 -32.22 4.12
CA SER A 145 12.83 -30.96 3.51
C SER A 145 11.71 -30.26 2.73
N GLU A 146 10.84 -31.02 2.06
CA GLU A 146 9.70 -30.48 1.33
C GLU A 146 8.64 -29.92 2.30
N TYR A 147 8.34 -30.65 3.37
CA TYR A 147 7.46 -30.17 4.45
C TYR A 147 7.99 -28.89 5.09
N LEU A 148 9.27 -28.88 5.49
CA LEU A 148 9.93 -27.72 6.08
C LEU A 148 9.98 -26.51 5.13
N SER A 149 10.18 -26.75 3.83
CA SER A 149 10.13 -25.70 2.82
C SER A 149 8.72 -25.11 2.69
N ASN A 150 7.68 -25.94 2.66
CA ASN A 150 6.30 -25.49 2.54
C ASN A 150 5.85 -24.67 3.75
N ILE A 151 6.13 -25.15 4.96
CA ILE A 151 5.74 -24.46 6.18
C ILE A 151 6.54 -23.16 6.36
N GLY A 152 7.83 -23.15 5.99
CA GLY A 152 8.66 -21.94 5.97
C GLY A 152 8.17 -20.90 4.96
N ARG A 153 7.80 -21.33 3.75
CA ARG A 153 7.21 -20.45 2.73
C ARG A 153 5.89 -19.83 3.21
N THR A 154 5.03 -20.63 3.84
CA THR A 154 3.74 -20.17 4.38
C THR A 154 3.95 -19.13 5.49
N ARG A 155 4.90 -19.37 6.41
CA ARG A 155 5.30 -18.40 7.44
C ARG A 155 5.81 -17.10 6.83
N GLN A 156 6.65 -17.18 5.79
CA GLN A 156 7.18 -16.00 5.11
C GLN A 156 6.08 -15.18 4.43
N LEU A 157 5.14 -15.84 3.73
CA LEU A 157 3.99 -15.17 3.12
C LEU A 157 3.13 -14.48 4.18
N LEU A 158 2.90 -15.12 5.33
CA LEU A 158 2.16 -14.52 6.43
C LEU A 158 2.84 -13.25 6.94
N ASN A 159 4.17 -13.28 7.09
CA ASN A 159 4.95 -12.13 7.55
C ASN A 159 4.94 -10.95 6.57
N ILE A 160 4.81 -11.23 5.26
CA ILE A 160 4.66 -10.19 4.24
C ILE A 160 3.28 -9.53 4.32
N VAL A 161 2.22 -10.31 4.57
CA VAL A 161 0.83 -9.82 4.61
C VAL A 161 0.50 -9.14 5.93
N ASP A 162 0.95 -9.70 7.05
CA ASP A 162 0.76 -9.14 8.39
C ASP A 162 2.07 -9.19 9.21
N PRO A 163 2.91 -8.16 9.11
CA PRO A 163 4.13 -8.06 9.92
C PRO A 163 3.83 -7.79 11.41
N THR A 164 2.61 -7.36 11.77
CA THR A 164 2.27 -7.00 13.15
C THR A 164 2.01 -8.23 14.02
N HIS A 165 1.46 -9.30 13.45
CA HIS A 165 1.23 -10.58 14.13
C HIS A 165 2.06 -11.72 13.53
N ALA A 166 3.35 -11.44 13.31
CA ALA A 166 4.30 -12.43 12.83
C ALA A 166 4.36 -13.65 13.76
N ILE A 167 4.39 -14.85 13.17
CA ILE A 167 4.57 -16.11 13.91
C ILE A 167 5.95 -16.09 14.55
N SER A 168 6.02 -16.17 15.88
CA SER A 168 7.29 -16.21 16.61
C SER A 168 8.02 -17.53 16.38
N ASP A 169 9.32 -17.58 16.67
CA ASP A 169 10.09 -18.82 16.55
C ASP A 169 9.57 -19.90 17.51
N ASP A 170 9.16 -19.53 18.72
CA ASP A 170 8.56 -20.45 19.69
C ASP A 170 7.23 -21.04 19.19
N GLU A 171 6.38 -20.19 18.58
CA GLU A 171 5.14 -20.64 17.99
C GLU A 171 5.41 -21.57 16.80
N MET A 172 6.36 -21.20 15.94
CA MET A 172 6.75 -22.01 14.80
C MET A 172 7.29 -23.38 15.22
N ALA A 173 8.12 -23.43 16.27
CA ALA A 173 8.63 -24.68 16.83
C ALA A 173 7.48 -25.58 17.31
N ARG A 174 6.48 -25.02 18.00
CA ARG A 174 5.28 -25.77 18.41
C ARG A 174 4.51 -26.32 17.21
N ILE A 175 4.28 -25.50 16.18
CA ILE A 175 3.57 -25.95 14.96
C ILE A 175 4.36 -27.09 14.29
N LEU A 176 5.67 -26.97 14.18
CA LEU A 176 6.53 -28.01 13.59
C LEU A 176 6.44 -29.33 14.34
N VAL A 177 6.56 -29.30 15.68
CA VAL A 177 6.49 -30.49 16.54
C VAL A 177 5.13 -31.17 16.42
N VAL A 178 4.04 -30.40 16.47
CA VAL A 178 2.67 -30.93 16.28
C VAL A 178 2.49 -31.53 14.88
N GLY A 179 3.06 -30.90 13.86
CA GLY A 179 2.94 -31.33 12.47
C GLY A 179 3.67 -32.65 12.16
N VAL A 180 4.74 -33.00 12.89
CA VAL A 180 5.47 -34.27 12.72
C VAL A 180 5.06 -35.36 13.70
N MET A 181 4.29 -35.02 14.75
CA MET A 181 3.91 -35.93 15.84
C MET A 181 3.26 -37.25 15.37
N GLN A 182 2.50 -37.24 14.28
CA GLN A 182 1.84 -38.44 13.77
C GLN A 182 2.79 -39.37 12.99
N THR A 183 3.90 -38.85 12.47
CA THR A 183 4.85 -39.62 11.63
C THR A 183 6.15 -39.94 12.35
N HIS A 184 6.56 -39.13 13.32
CA HIS A 184 7.83 -39.24 14.03
C HIS A 184 7.62 -39.16 15.55
N ARG A 185 6.57 -39.83 16.05
CA ARG A 185 6.14 -39.77 17.45
C ARG A 185 7.27 -40.09 18.43
N ASP A 186 8.01 -41.16 18.20
CA ASP A 186 9.06 -41.63 19.11
C ASP A 186 10.20 -40.61 19.27
N LEU A 187 10.55 -39.91 18.17
CA LEU A 187 11.54 -38.83 18.22
C LEU A 187 11.02 -37.63 19.00
N VAL A 188 9.75 -37.26 18.78
CA VAL A 188 9.11 -36.15 19.50
C VAL A 188 9.06 -36.44 21.00
N ASP A 189 8.68 -37.65 21.39
CA ASP A 189 8.62 -38.07 22.79
C ASP A 189 10.02 -38.04 23.44
N GLN A 190 11.08 -38.42 22.73
CA GLN A 190 12.47 -38.28 23.22
C GLN A 190 12.86 -36.83 23.47
N PHE A 191 12.53 -35.90 22.55
CA PHE A 191 12.80 -34.47 22.74
C PHE A 191 12.04 -33.89 23.95
N TYR A 192 10.78 -34.30 24.15
CA TYR A 192 9.99 -33.88 25.31
C TYR A 192 10.54 -34.42 26.64
N LEU A 193 11.05 -35.66 26.65
CA LEU A 193 11.69 -36.25 27.82
C LEU A 193 13.00 -35.52 28.17
N LEU A 194 13.85 -35.26 27.17
CA LEU A 194 15.10 -34.52 27.35
C LEU A 194 14.87 -33.08 27.85
N ALA A 195 13.84 -32.41 27.33
CA ALA A 195 13.47 -31.07 27.78
C ALA A 195 12.95 -31.04 29.23
N LYS A 196 12.44 -32.16 29.76
CA LYS A 196 12.00 -32.27 31.16
C LYS A 196 13.15 -32.55 32.13
N GLU A 197 14.23 -33.21 31.69
CA GLU A 197 15.37 -33.54 32.56
C GLU A 197 16.36 -32.38 32.74
N THR A 198 16.24 -31.32 31.94
CA THR A 198 17.14 -30.16 31.93
C THR A 198 16.60 -28.93 32.68
N LEU A 199 15.46 -29.08 33.37
CA LEU A 199 14.74 -28.07 34.15
C LEU A 199 14.61 -28.53 35.62
#